data_AF-A0A0F9L9C1-F1
#
_entry.id   AF-A0A0F9L9C1-F1
#
_cell.length_a   1.000
_cell.length_b   1.000
_cell.length_c   1.000
_cell.angle_alpha   90.00
_cell.angle_beta   90.00
_cell.angle_gamma   90.00
#
_symmetry.space_group_name_H-M   'P 1'
#
loop_
_entity.id
_entity.type
_entity.pdbx_description
1 polymer ?
#
loop_
_entity_poly.entity_id
_entity_poly.type
_entity_poly.pdbx_seq_one_letter_code
_entity_poly.pdbx_strand_id
1 'polypeptide(L)'
;MAIVNEGVVRLSQVDFDGQKRQFSFPTTVVTAANHDAQKTLHDALVAAIDGVTLGNTDFEEYVADRESVRPIILPASASAQVNIQWVVTYVDGVTGAIANVRIPCADITDTTLFAASSNLWDPTDADWIAFVTAFEAYVLSEAGNAVTVSQVAYLQ
;
A
#
# COMPACT_ATOMS: atom_id res chain seq x y z
N MET A 1 20.86 -13.36 -16.21
CA MET A 1 19.40 -13.26 -16.42
C MET A 1 18.82 -12.98 -15.04
N ALA A 2 18.36 -11.75 -14.78
CA ALA A 2 17.77 -11.43 -13.48
C ALA A 2 16.50 -12.28 -13.33
N ILE A 3 16.36 -12.96 -12.19
CA ILE A 3 15.14 -13.69 -11.86
C ILE A 3 14.08 -12.62 -11.60
N VAL A 4 13.10 -12.51 -12.49
CA VAL A 4 11.98 -11.59 -12.34
C VAL A 4 11.01 -12.22 -11.34
N ASN A 5 10.62 -11.48 -10.32
CA ASN A 5 9.57 -11.90 -9.42
C ASN A 5 8.21 -11.84 -10.15
N GLU A 6 7.53 -12.99 -10.27
CA GLU A 6 6.24 -13.10 -10.94
C GLU A 6 5.05 -12.87 -9.98
N GLY A 7 5.30 -12.80 -8.67
CA GLY A 7 4.27 -12.51 -7.68
C GLY A 7 3.89 -11.04 -7.71
N VAL A 8 2.60 -10.75 -7.94
CA VAL A 8 2.06 -9.39 -7.95
C VAL A 8 0.71 -9.39 -7.25
N VAL A 9 0.51 -8.43 -6.36
CA VAL A 9 -0.82 -8.09 -5.83
C VAL A 9 -1.31 -6.80 -6.49
N ARG A 10 -2.61 -6.70 -6.76
CA ARG A 10 -3.24 -5.46 -7.22
C ARG A 10 -4.37 -5.06 -6.28
N LEU A 11 -4.39 -3.79 -5.92
CA LEU A 11 -5.42 -3.20 -5.10
C LEU A 11 -6.02 -2.01 -5.84
N SER A 12 -7.25 -1.68 -5.49
CA SER A 12 -7.88 -0.44 -5.91
C SER A 12 -8.69 0.15 -4.79
N GLN A 13 -8.59 1.46 -4.67
CA GLN A 13 -9.46 2.24 -3.83
C GLN A 13 -10.42 3.06 -4.67
N VAL A 14 -11.60 3.32 -4.11
CA VAL A 14 -12.58 4.25 -4.61
C VAL A 14 -12.59 5.50 -3.73
N ASP A 15 -12.76 6.65 -4.36
CA ASP A 15 -12.80 7.96 -3.71
C ASP A 15 -14.25 8.41 -3.42
N PHE A 16 -14.39 9.60 -2.84
CA PHE A 16 -15.68 10.21 -2.49
C PHE A 16 -16.60 10.39 -3.70
N ASP A 17 -16.05 10.72 -4.88
CA ASP A 17 -16.80 10.98 -6.11
C ASP A 17 -17.02 9.70 -6.95
N GLY A 18 -16.58 8.53 -6.45
CA GLY A 18 -16.69 7.25 -7.12
C GLY A 18 -15.60 6.98 -8.17
N GLN A 19 -14.59 7.83 -8.27
CA GLN A 19 -13.40 7.57 -9.08
C GLN A 19 -12.54 6.50 -8.42
N LYS A 20 -11.86 5.72 -9.25
CA LYS A 20 -11.10 4.55 -8.82
C LYS A 20 -9.66 4.69 -9.24
N ARG A 21 -8.76 4.23 -8.39
CA ARG A 21 -7.34 4.17 -8.73
C ARG A 21 -6.72 2.87 -8.26
N GLN A 22 -6.04 2.23 -9.21
CA GLN A 22 -5.35 0.96 -9.02
C GLN A 22 -3.88 1.20 -8.72
N PHE A 23 -3.33 0.33 -7.88
CA PHE A 23 -1.90 0.26 -7.59
C PHE A 23 -1.53 -1.20 -7.33
N SER A 24 -0.25 -1.50 -7.46
CA SER A 24 0.26 -2.88 -7.40
C SER A 24 1.62 -2.93 -6.75
N PHE A 25 1.92 -4.07 -6.13
CA PHE A 25 3.22 -4.33 -5.52
C PHE A 25 3.76 -5.70 -5.98
N PRO A 26 5.07 -5.84 -6.18
CA PRO A 26 5.70 -7.15 -6.28
C PRO A 26 5.64 -7.84 -4.92
N THR A 27 5.28 -9.12 -4.91
CA THR A 27 5.09 -9.94 -3.70
C THR A 27 5.68 -11.33 -3.91
N THR A 28 5.73 -12.17 -2.87
CA THR A 28 6.19 -13.55 -3.04
C THR A 28 5.23 -14.32 -3.96
N VAL A 29 5.75 -15.17 -4.85
CA VAL A 29 4.92 -16.11 -5.60
C VAL A 29 4.16 -17.02 -4.64
N VAL A 30 2.84 -16.97 -4.72
CA VAL A 30 1.97 -17.77 -3.85
C VAL A 30 1.86 -19.18 -4.40
N THR A 31 2.01 -20.13 -3.49
CA THR A 31 1.93 -21.58 -3.71
C THR A 31 1.00 -22.17 -2.64
N ALA A 32 0.53 -23.40 -2.84
CA ALA A 32 -0.30 -24.06 -1.84
C ALA A 32 0.38 -24.17 -0.46
N ALA A 33 1.72 -24.19 -0.40
CA ALA A 33 2.46 -24.34 0.84
C ALA A 33 2.61 -23.03 1.64
N ASN A 34 2.57 -21.87 0.99
CA ASN A 34 2.72 -20.56 1.64
C ASN A 34 1.44 -19.72 1.61
N HIS A 35 0.35 -20.24 1.04
CA HIS A 35 -0.91 -19.52 0.85
C HIS A 35 -1.42 -18.82 2.12
N ASP A 36 -1.52 -19.54 3.23
CA ASP A 36 -2.10 -19.00 4.47
C ASP A 36 -1.20 -17.93 5.11
N ALA A 37 0.11 -18.12 5.03
CA ALA A 37 1.08 -17.13 5.49
C ALA A 37 1.02 -15.85 4.64
N GLN A 38 0.95 -15.98 3.32
CA GLN A 38 0.87 -14.85 2.40
C GLN A 38 -0.49 -14.12 2.51
N LYS A 39 -1.59 -14.83 2.75
CA LYS A 39 -2.91 -14.20 2.99
C LYS A 39 -2.91 -13.39 4.29
N THR A 40 -2.29 -13.92 5.35
CA THR A 40 -2.17 -13.20 6.63
C THR A 40 -1.38 -11.91 6.47
N LEU A 41 -0.27 -11.94 5.73
CA LEU A 41 0.56 -10.76 5.45
C LEU A 41 -0.18 -9.75 4.55
N HIS A 42 -0.89 -10.25 3.55
CA HIS A 42 -1.74 -9.45 2.68
C HIS A 42 -2.79 -8.67 3.49
N ASP A 43 -3.53 -9.36 4.36
CA ASP A 43 -4.60 -8.74 5.15
C ASP A 43 -4.06 -7.71 6.15
N ALA A 44 -2.87 -7.95 6.69
CA ALA A 44 -2.17 -6.98 7.52
C ALA A 44 -1.80 -5.71 6.72
N LEU A 45 -1.35 -5.85 5.47
CA LEU A 45 -1.04 -4.70 4.62
C LEU A 45 -2.29 -3.90 4.25
N VAL A 46 -3.38 -4.57 3.86
CA VAL A 46 -4.64 -3.87 3.53
C VAL A 46 -5.18 -3.13 4.74
N ALA A 47 -5.22 -3.77 5.91
CA ALA A 47 -5.66 -3.11 7.13
C ALA A 47 -4.78 -1.90 7.50
N ALA A 48 -3.46 -1.98 7.28
CA ALA A 48 -2.57 -0.85 7.53
C ALA A 48 -2.71 0.28 6.50
N ILE A 49 -3.01 -0.05 5.24
CA ILE A 49 -3.36 0.95 4.21
C ILE A 49 -4.65 1.68 4.59
N ASP A 50 -5.67 0.96 5.03
CA ASP A 50 -6.94 1.54 5.48
C ASP A 50 -6.78 2.43 6.72
N GLY A 51 -5.73 2.22 7.53
CA GLY A 51 -5.38 3.08 8.67
C GLY A 51 -4.80 4.45 8.27
N VAL A 52 -4.10 4.52 7.13
CA VAL A 52 -3.46 5.76 6.66
C VAL A 52 -4.18 6.40 5.47
N THR A 53 -5.28 5.81 5.00
CA THR A 53 -6.05 6.31 3.84
C THR A 53 -7.53 6.43 4.16
N LEU A 54 -8.22 7.34 3.47
CA LEU A 54 -9.66 7.55 3.59
C LEU A 54 -10.46 6.85 2.49
N GLY A 55 -9.77 6.20 1.54
CA GLY A 55 -10.40 5.51 0.42
C GLY A 55 -10.96 4.15 0.85
N ASN A 56 -12.06 3.73 0.23
CA ASN A 56 -12.59 2.38 0.47
C ASN A 56 -12.01 1.41 -0.57
N THR A 57 -11.66 0.20 -0.15
CA THR A 57 -11.20 -0.85 -1.07
C THR A 57 -12.32 -1.28 -2.03
N ASP A 58 -12.08 -1.18 -3.34
CA ASP A 58 -13.03 -1.53 -4.41
C ASP A 58 -12.81 -2.93 -4.98
N PHE A 59 -11.55 -3.32 -5.16
CA PHE A 59 -11.19 -4.68 -5.50
C PHE A 59 -9.80 -5.01 -5.00
N GLU A 60 -9.59 -6.30 -4.87
CA GLU A 60 -8.34 -6.93 -4.51
C GLU A 60 -8.09 -8.09 -5.47
N GLU A 61 -6.86 -8.21 -5.96
CA GLU A 61 -6.41 -9.33 -6.77
C GLU A 61 -5.27 -10.06 -6.05
N TYR A 62 -5.58 -11.26 -5.57
CA TYR A 62 -4.66 -12.15 -4.85
C TYR A 62 -4.59 -13.49 -5.59
N VAL A 63 -3.40 -13.90 -6.03
CA VAL A 63 -3.16 -15.19 -6.73
C VAL A 63 -4.05 -15.38 -7.97
N ALA A 64 -4.23 -14.31 -8.75
CA ALA A 64 -5.11 -14.28 -9.92
C ALA A 64 -6.60 -14.55 -9.63
N ASP A 65 -6.99 -14.66 -8.36
CA ASP A 65 -8.38 -14.50 -7.95
C ASP A 65 -8.64 -13.01 -7.75
N ARG A 66 -9.73 -12.53 -8.34
CA ARG A 66 -10.10 -11.12 -8.31
C ARG A 66 -11.43 -10.99 -7.59
N GLU A 67 -11.36 -10.53 -6.35
CA GLU A 67 -12.55 -10.22 -5.58
C GLU A 67 -12.97 -8.77 -5.84
N SER A 68 -14.18 -8.61 -6.37
CA SER A 68 -14.77 -7.29 -6.57
C SER A 68 -15.63 -6.96 -5.35
N VAL A 69 -15.05 -6.24 -4.39
CA VAL A 69 -15.73 -5.83 -3.14
C VAL A 69 -16.83 -4.81 -3.45
N ARG A 70 -16.57 -3.83 -4.32
CA ARG A 70 -17.49 -2.75 -4.74
C ARG A 70 -18.28 -2.17 -3.56
N PRO A 71 -17.67 -1.30 -2.75
CA PRO A 71 -18.30 -0.80 -1.54
C PRO A 71 -19.61 -0.08 -1.88
N ILE A 72 -20.68 -0.48 -1.19
CA ILE A 72 -22.01 0.13 -1.34
C ILE A 72 -22.00 1.58 -0.82
N ILE A 73 -21.13 1.86 0.14
CA ILE A 73 -20.97 3.17 0.78
C ILE A 73 -19.63 3.74 0.29
N LEU A 74 -19.69 4.91 -0.36
CA LEU A 74 -18.50 5.66 -0.73
C LEU A 74 -17.85 6.27 0.53
N PRO A 75 -16.54 6.59 0.49
CA PRO A 75 -15.89 7.35 1.55
C PRO A 75 -16.73 8.55 1.98
N ALA A 76 -16.86 8.77 3.29
CA ALA A 76 -17.67 9.86 3.81
C ALA A 76 -16.94 11.21 3.75
N SER A 77 -15.60 11.20 3.71
CA SER A 77 -14.80 12.41 3.71
C SER A 77 -14.61 12.95 2.31
N ALA A 78 -14.89 14.23 2.10
CA ALA A 78 -14.63 14.91 0.83
C ALA A 78 -13.13 14.97 0.47
N SER A 79 -12.24 14.79 1.45
CA SER A 79 -10.79 14.70 1.25
C SER A 79 -10.32 13.34 0.74
N ALA A 80 -11.18 12.31 0.75
CA ALA A 80 -10.89 11.03 0.15
C ALA A 80 -10.96 11.18 -1.37
N GLN A 81 -9.85 11.61 -1.98
CA GLN A 81 -9.74 11.91 -3.41
C GLN A 81 -8.56 11.15 -4.02
N VAL A 82 -8.72 10.63 -5.25
CA VAL A 82 -7.66 9.84 -5.91
C VAL A 82 -6.38 10.64 -6.26
N ASN A 83 -6.48 11.98 -6.30
CA ASN A 83 -5.34 12.87 -6.54
C ASN A 83 -4.49 13.11 -5.29
N ILE A 84 -5.09 12.98 -4.10
CA ILE A 84 -4.41 13.05 -2.82
C ILE A 84 -3.75 11.69 -2.57
N GLN A 85 -2.42 11.64 -2.56
CA GLN A 85 -1.68 10.38 -2.58
C GLN A 85 -0.53 10.33 -1.59
N TRP A 86 -0.28 9.14 -1.06
CA TRP A 86 0.98 8.78 -0.41
C TRP A 86 1.95 8.26 -1.45
N VAL A 87 3.14 8.86 -1.50
CA VAL A 87 4.28 8.37 -2.26
C VAL A 87 5.20 7.65 -1.30
N VAL A 88 5.18 6.32 -1.34
CA VAL A 88 6.04 5.46 -0.53
C VAL A 88 7.31 5.17 -1.32
N THR A 89 8.44 5.61 -0.80
CA THR A 89 9.77 5.32 -1.35
C THR A 89 10.39 4.19 -0.55
N TYR A 90 10.78 3.12 -1.23
CA TYR A 90 11.42 1.96 -0.60
C TYR A 90 12.66 1.53 -1.38
N VAL A 91 13.55 0.83 -0.68
CA VAL A 91 14.87 0.45 -1.18
C VAL A 91 15.02 -1.07 -1.09
N ASP A 92 15.52 -1.68 -2.15
CA ASP A 92 15.93 -3.09 -2.16
C ASP A 92 17.14 -3.30 -1.24
N GLY A 93 17.02 -4.21 -0.26
CA GLY A 93 18.06 -4.45 0.75
C GLY A 93 19.34 -5.12 0.22
N VAL A 94 19.34 -5.63 -1.00
CA VAL A 94 20.49 -6.30 -1.64
C VAL A 94 21.10 -5.44 -2.74
N THR A 95 20.28 -4.89 -3.63
CA THR A 95 20.75 -4.12 -4.79
C THR A 95 20.86 -2.62 -4.52
N GLY A 96 20.19 -2.11 -3.48
CA GLY A 96 20.09 -0.68 -3.21
C GLY A 96 19.22 0.08 -4.22
N ALA A 97 18.49 -0.62 -5.09
CA ALA A 97 17.60 0.00 -6.05
C ALA A 97 16.44 0.68 -5.32
N ILE A 98 16.17 1.93 -5.69
CA ILE A 98 15.08 2.74 -5.12
C ILE A 98 13.85 2.60 -6.02
N ALA A 99 12.72 2.28 -5.42
CA ALA A 99 11.44 2.23 -6.08
C ALA A 99 10.41 3.09 -5.33
N ASN A 100 9.38 3.51 -6.06
CA ASN A 100 8.30 4.34 -5.52
C ASN A 100 6.96 3.72 -5.88
N VAL A 101 6.01 3.78 -4.95
CA VAL A 101 4.63 3.40 -5.18
C VAL A 101 3.70 4.49 -4.67
N ARG A 102 2.58 4.67 -5.38
CA ARG A 102 1.60 5.71 -5.07
C ARG A 102 0.31 5.05 -4.59
N ILE A 103 -0.06 5.35 -3.35
CA ILE A 103 -1.30 4.90 -2.73
C ILE A 103 -2.26 6.09 -2.75
N PRO A 104 -3.44 5.96 -3.38
CA PRO A 104 -4.43 7.05 -3.48
C PRO A 104 -5.12 7.32 -2.14
N CYS A 105 -5.98 8.36 -2.12
CA CYS A 105 -6.86 8.68 -1.01
C CYS A 105 -6.15 8.87 0.34
N ALA A 106 -4.97 9.49 0.34
CA ALA A 106 -4.22 9.77 1.56
C ALA A 106 -5.05 10.53 2.61
N ASP A 107 -4.96 10.12 3.88
CA ASP A 107 -5.64 10.83 4.95
C ASP A 107 -4.92 12.13 5.30
N ILE A 108 -5.52 13.24 4.89
CA ILE A 108 -5.06 14.60 5.21
C ILE A 108 -5.82 15.21 6.39
N THR A 109 -6.82 14.49 6.91
CA THR A 109 -7.65 14.95 8.03
C THR A 109 -7.02 14.60 9.36
N ASP A 110 -6.27 13.50 9.41
CA ASP A 110 -5.43 13.18 10.55
C ASP A 110 -4.08 13.91 10.46
N THR A 111 -3.89 14.86 11.38
CA THR A 111 -2.65 15.63 11.48
C THR A 111 -1.51 14.87 12.15
N THR A 112 -1.77 13.75 12.85
CA THR A 112 -0.70 12.96 13.50
C THR A 112 0.11 12.15 12.49
N LEU A 113 -0.48 11.86 11.33
CA LEU A 113 0.20 11.19 10.23
C LEU A 113 1.34 12.03 9.63
N PHE A 114 1.38 13.33 9.88
CA PHE A 114 2.39 14.23 9.33
C PHE A 114 3.44 14.58 10.38
N ALA A 115 4.71 14.46 10.00
CA ALA A 115 5.79 15.04 10.77
C ALA A 115 5.57 16.55 10.90
N ALA A 116 5.90 17.11 12.07
CA ALA A 116 5.64 18.50 12.40
C ALA A 116 6.13 19.46 11.30
N SER A 117 5.19 20.24 10.74
CA SER A 117 5.45 21.23 9.68
C SER A 117 6.10 20.66 8.41
N SER A 118 5.76 19.42 8.04
CA SER A 118 6.28 18.74 6.87
C SER A 118 5.16 18.03 6.08
N ASN A 119 5.44 17.68 4.83
CA ASN A 119 4.62 16.79 3.99
C ASN A 119 5.10 15.34 4.06
N LEU A 120 5.97 15.03 5.03
CA LEU A 120 6.51 13.70 5.26
C LEU A 120 5.75 13.03 6.40
N TRP A 121 5.70 11.70 6.36
CA TRP A 121 5.18 10.90 7.46
C TRP A 121 5.89 11.15 8.79
N ASP A 122 5.16 11.02 9.89
CA ASP A 122 5.75 10.91 11.23
C ASP A 122 6.10 9.44 11.50
N PRO A 123 7.39 9.08 11.61
CA PRO A 123 7.79 7.70 11.88
C PRO A 123 7.44 7.22 13.31
N THR A 124 6.95 8.10 14.18
CA THR A 124 6.52 7.76 15.54
C THR A 124 5.03 7.47 15.65
N ASP A 125 4.26 7.78 14.61
CA ASP A 125 2.83 7.49 14.56
C ASP A 125 2.57 5.98 14.44
N ALA A 126 1.57 5.48 15.18
CA ALA A 126 1.30 4.06 15.29
C ALA A 126 0.82 3.44 13.96
N ASP A 127 0.04 4.19 13.17
CA ASP A 127 -0.50 3.71 11.90
C ASP A 127 0.60 3.62 10.85
N TRP A 128 1.54 4.57 10.88
CA TRP A 128 2.74 4.52 10.06
C TRP A 128 3.70 3.39 10.43
N ILE A 129 3.89 3.11 11.72
CA ILE A 129 4.68 1.97 12.20
C ILE A 129 4.04 0.66 11.74
N ALA A 130 2.72 0.54 11.86
CA ALA A 130 1.97 -0.63 11.38
C ALA A 130 2.09 -0.80 9.87
N PHE A 131 1.95 0.29 9.10
CA PHE A 131 2.10 0.31 7.65
C PHE A 131 3.49 -0.15 7.22
N VAL A 132 4.56 0.43 7.77
CA VAL A 132 5.93 0.05 7.39
C VAL A 132 6.21 -1.40 7.73
N THR A 133 5.80 -1.86 8.92
CA THR A 133 5.98 -3.25 9.33
C THR A 133 5.27 -4.22 8.37
N ALA A 134 4.02 -3.93 8.00
CA ALA A 134 3.26 -4.76 7.07
C ALA A 134 3.81 -4.69 5.64
N PHE A 135 4.25 -3.50 5.19
CA PHE A 135 4.82 -3.28 3.87
C PHE A 135 6.12 -4.06 3.70
N GLU A 136 7.06 -3.93 4.63
CA GLU A 136 8.35 -4.63 4.56
C GLU A 136 8.22 -6.15 4.72
N ALA A 137 7.17 -6.62 5.39
CA ALA A 137 6.90 -8.04 5.55
C ALA A 137 6.28 -8.70 4.30
N TYR A 138 5.57 -7.93 3.46
CA TYR A 138 4.80 -8.48 2.34
C TYR A 138 5.34 -8.08 0.95
N VAL A 139 5.81 -6.83 0.80
CA VAL A 139 6.29 -6.29 -0.47
C VAL A 139 7.74 -6.69 -0.70
N LEU A 140 8.04 -7.07 -1.94
CA LEU A 140 9.38 -7.39 -2.40
C LEU A 140 9.82 -6.41 -3.49
N SER A 141 11.12 -6.37 -3.75
CA SER A 141 11.64 -5.73 -4.95
C SER A 141 11.30 -6.54 -6.20
N GLU A 142 11.51 -5.97 -7.39
CA GLU A 142 11.35 -6.68 -8.67
C GLU A 142 12.25 -7.93 -8.79
N ALA A 143 13.36 -7.93 -8.04
CA ALA A 143 14.29 -9.06 -7.95
C ALA A 143 13.90 -10.09 -6.85
N GLY A 144 12.81 -9.85 -6.12
CA GLY A 144 12.33 -10.72 -5.05
C GLY A 144 13.06 -10.55 -3.71
N ASN A 145 13.79 -9.44 -3.51
CA ASN A 145 14.49 -9.17 -2.26
C ASN A 145 13.59 -8.44 -1.27
N ALA A 146 13.90 -8.58 0.02
CA ALA A 146 13.29 -7.76 1.07
C ALA A 146 13.58 -6.27 0.82
N VAL A 147 12.58 -5.44 1.13
CA VAL A 147 12.64 -3.99 0.96
C VAL A 147 12.60 -3.29 2.31
N THR A 148 13.11 -2.06 2.34
CA THR A 148 12.99 -1.17 3.50
C THR A 148 12.34 0.13 3.07
N VAL A 149 11.33 0.58 3.79
CA VAL A 149 10.69 1.88 3.54
C VAL A 149 11.62 2.99 4.02
N SER A 150 11.99 3.88 3.10
CA SER A 150 12.90 5.00 3.40
C SER A 150 12.12 6.24 3.82
N GLN A 151 11.02 6.53 3.11
CA GLN A 151 10.16 7.67 3.40
C GLN A 151 8.77 7.48 2.81
N VAL A 152 7.78 8.15 3.41
CA VAL A 152 6.48 8.37 2.81
C VAL A 152 6.21 9.87 2.75
N ALA A 153 5.78 10.35 1.58
CA ALA A 153 5.53 11.76 1.32
C ALA A 153 4.14 11.97 0.72
N TYR A 154 3.49 13.04 1.14
CA TYR A 154 2.23 13.51 0.59
C TYR A 154 2.42 14.18 -0.78
N LEU A 155 1.52 13.88 -1.71
CA LEU A 155 1.44 14.48 -3.04
C LEU A 155 -0.03 14.76 -3.39
N GLN A 156 -0.31 15.95 -3.96
CA GLN A 156 -1.63 16.36 -4.47
C GLN A 156 -1.52 16.94 -5.88
#